data_AF-A0A7S3DVR3-F1
#
_entry.id   AF-A0A7S3DVR3-F1
#
_cell.length_a   1.000
_cell.length_b   1.000
_cell.length_c   1.000
_cell.angle_alpha   90.00
_cell.angle_beta   90.00
_cell.angle_gamma   90.00
#
_symmetry.space_group_name_H-M   'P 1'
#
loop_
_entity.id
_entity.type
_entity.pdbx_description
1 polymer ?
#
loop_
_entity_poly.entity_id
_entity_poly.type
_entity_poly.pdbx_seq_one_letter_code
_entity_poly.pdbx_strand_id
1 'polypeptide(L)'
;DDRRSGGGGMGGGGMGGNINYFFGPSPLDFFYYRPYGYYGYYGTPQNERRQSDDMGFLESIFSYIFGDGNPNANLSEKRLALVANLIRQNQGSVTAEQLAPFCDATETPSAVQDKTYVDESFVLPVVTALNGEPRVTEDGDIVYVFPELQTSATGNALAPTTSSDGMTLRRAGLVESSSNRDIKRFLEYNGIATRGVLERGDLISILEKALPPMTEEEEAELLDSDPTVLQEREYKFSVASDLNKVLAGGLGVVNLGGALYLGNMFSQLAPLGRLPGWYGAVQTFYPALLGYAIFYNVIPLVRNFWIKRQNEKIRQRNKIRKDWKAALASSIRNNSAVQRKLAAAKRMGTKLKQVGASPNDIVFDTKQSIEDVKEIKGKSDLDDFDKLLEAKDKDSLPPFS
;
A
#
# COMPACT_ATOMS: atom_id res chain seq x y z
N ASP A 1 31.49 -27.78 32.35
CA ASP A 1 31.46 -29.06 33.07
C ASP A 1 30.81 -28.83 34.43
N ASP A 2 29.75 -29.48 34.91
CA ASP A 2 28.88 -30.57 34.46
C ASP A 2 27.59 -30.45 35.32
N ARG A 3 26.40 -30.39 34.72
CA ARG A 3 25.41 -31.48 34.55
C ARG A 3 24.84 -32.17 35.82
N ARG A 4 23.51 -32.01 35.93
CA ARG A 4 22.43 -32.97 36.28
C ARG A 4 22.02 -33.21 37.75
N SER A 5 20.80 -32.77 38.07
CA SER A 5 19.59 -33.57 38.37
C SER A 5 18.48 -32.55 38.77
N GLY A 6 17.27 -32.50 38.20
CA GLY A 6 16.24 -33.52 38.15
C GLY A 6 15.09 -33.11 39.10
N GLY A 7 13.97 -32.63 38.55
CA GLY A 7 12.80 -32.23 39.34
C GLY A 7 11.63 -31.85 38.44
N GLY A 8 10.81 -32.84 38.10
CA GLY A 8 9.60 -32.66 37.29
C GLY A 8 8.50 -31.91 38.05
N GLY A 9 7.77 -31.08 37.31
CA GLY A 9 6.49 -30.50 37.72
C GLY A 9 5.51 -30.59 36.57
N MET A 10 4.64 -31.60 36.63
CA MET A 10 3.44 -31.71 35.81
C MET A 10 2.50 -30.54 36.15
N GLY A 11 2.11 -29.77 35.14
CA GLY A 11 0.98 -28.85 35.19
C GLY A 11 0.06 -29.17 34.01
N GLY A 12 -0.87 -30.09 34.22
CA GLY A 12 -1.95 -30.37 33.28
C GLY A 12 -3.07 -29.34 33.38
N GLY A 13 -3.78 -29.14 32.26
CA GLY A 13 -5.12 -28.55 32.27
C GLY A 13 -5.33 -27.46 31.23
N GLY A 14 -5.85 -27.83 30.07
CA GLY A 14 -6.46 -26.87 29.14
C GLY A 14 -6.31 -27.23 27.66
N MET A 15 -6.88 -28.37 27.22
CA MET A 15 -7.23 -28.56 25.82
C MET A 15 -8.33 -27.55 25.44
N GLY A 16 -7.93 -26.33 25.10
CA GLY A 16 -8.74 -25.39 24.34
C GLY A 16 -8.25 -25.43 22.90
N GLY A 17 -8.95 -26.16 22.04
CA GLY A 17 -8.66 -26.25 20.61
C GLY A 17 -8.76 -24.87 19.95
N ASN A 18 -7.64 -24.18 19.86
CA ASN A 18 -7.54 -22.89 19.20
C ASN A 18 -7.31 -23.14 17.70
N ILE A 19 -8.40 -23.13 16.93
CA ILE A 19 -8.45 -23.27 15.46
C ILE A 19 -7.70 -22.11 14.74
N ASN A 20 -7.28 -21.09 15.48
CA ASN A 20 -6.61 -19.88 15.01
C ASN A 20 -5.16 -20.05 14.49
N TYR A 21 -4.54 -21.22 14.61
CA TYR A 21 -3.15 -21.40 14.13
C TYR A 21 -3.06 -21.95 12.69
N PHE A 22 -4.16 -22.43 12.11
CA PHE A 22 -4.14 -23.06 10.77
C PHE A 22 -4.85 -22.23 9.69
N PHE A 23 -5.74 -21.34 10.11
CA PHE A 23 -6.42 -20.37 9.25
C PHE A 23 -5.78 -19.01 9.53
N GLY A 24 -5.52 -18.21 8.49
CA GLY A 24 -5.12 -16.81 8.61
C GLY A 24 -6.21 -15.98 9.31
N PRO A 25 -6.47 -14.71 8.93
CA PRO A 25 -7.45 -13.88 9.64
C PRO A 25 -8.79 -14.61 9.84
N SER A 26 -9.41 -14.37 11.01
CA SER A 26 -10.63 -15.08 11.43
C SER A 26 -11.72 -15.03 10.34
N PRO A 27 -12.45 -16.13 10.07
CA PRO A 27 -13.59 -16.14 9.16
C PRO A 27 -14.70 -15.13 9.50
N LEU A 28 -14.66 -14.54 10.71
CA LEU A 28 -15.61 -13.54 11.20
C LEU A 28 -15.07 -12.10 11.16
N ASP A 29 -13.86 -11.86 10.67
CA ASP A 29 -13.27 -10.51 10.50
C ASP A 29 -14.03 -9.68 9.45
N PHE A 30 -14.93 -10.31 8.69
CA PHE A 30 -15.90 -9.69 7.80
C PHE A 30 -16.96 -8.82 8.53
N PHE A 31 -17.28 -9.10 9.81
CA PHE A 31 -18.39 -8.44 10.52
C PHE A 31 -17.98 -7.21 11.35
N TYR A 32 -16.69 -6.93 11.53
CA TYR A 32 -16.23 -5.88 12.43
C TYR A 32 -15.44 -4.81 11.68
N TYR A 33 -16.04 -3.62 11.54
CA TYR A 33 -15.31 -2.40 11.24
C TYR A 33 -14.41 -2.06 12.44
N ARG A 34 -13.11 -2.38 12.37
CA ARG A 34 -12.13 -1.93 13.36
C ARG A 34 -11.46 -0.65 12.84
N PRO A 35 -11.58 0.49 13.55
CA PRO A 35 -10.81 1.68 13.21
C PRO A 35 -9.36 1.45 13.61
N TYR A 36 -8.44 1.64 12.66
CA TYR A 36 -7.00 1.86 12.82
C TYR A 36 -6.18 0.93 13.76
N GLY A 37 -5.13 0.33 13.18
CA GLY A 37 -3.86 0.16 13.90
C GLY A 37 -3.45 -1.23 14.39
N TYR A 38 -4.21 -2.32 14.14
CA TYR A 38 -3.89 -3.63 14.76
C TYR A 38 -3.35 -4.73 13.82
N TYR A 39 -3.27 -4.52 12.50
CA TYR A 39 -2.83 -5.55 11.53
C TYR A 39 -1.50 -5.23 10.85
N GLY A 40 -0.51 -4.74 11.61
CA GLY A 40 0.82 -4.43 11.10
C GLY A 40 1.83 -5.58 11.05
N TYR A 41 1.45 -6.83 11.38
CA TYR A 41 2.48 -7.87 11.65
C TYR A 41 2.34 -9.21 10.90
N TYR A 42 1.24 -9.48 10.19
CA TYR A 42 1.05 -10.77 9.48
C TYR A 42 0.84 -10.65 7.96
N GLY A 43 0.89 -9.44 7.40
CA GLY A 43 0.77 -9.21 5.97
C GLY A 43 2.14 -9.16 5.29
N THR A 44 2.88 -10.27 5.24
CA THR A 44 4.08 -10.30 4.37
C THR A 44 3.65 -10.14 2.90
N PRO A 45 4.30 -9.24 2.14
CA PRO A 45 3.88 -8.80 0.80
C PRO A 45 4.04 -9.86 -0.31
N GLN A 46 4.37 -11.11 0.02
CA GLN A 46 4.60 -12.17 -0.96
C GLN A 46 3.33 -12.92 -1.39
N ASN A 47 2.22 -12.81 -0.64
CA ASN A 47 1.00 -13.56 -0.96
C ASN A 47 0.08 -12.88 -2.00
N GLU A 48 0.36 -11.65 -2.42
CA GLU A 48 -0.44 -10.96 -3.46
C GLU A 48 -0.20 -11.49 -4.87
N ARG A 49 0.83 -12.33 -5.06
CA ARG A 49 1.17 -12.96 -6.34
C ARG A 49 0.67 -14.40 -6.45
N ARG A 50 -0.40 -14.77 -5.75
CA ARG A 50 -1.05 -16.06 -6.01
C ARG A 50 -1.78 -15.95 -7.35
N GLN A 51 -1.14 -16.47 -8.39
CA GLN A 51 -1.71 -16.61 -9.72
C GLN A 51 -2.99 -17.44 -9.62
N SER A 52 -4.00 -17.09 -10.43
CA SER A 52 -5.23 -17.86 -10.59
C SER A 52 -4.96 -19.33 -10.95
N ASP A 53 -3.83 -19.59 -11.61
CA ASP A 53 -3.47 -20.86 -12.21
C ASP A 53 -2.89 -21.88 -11.21
N ASP A 54 -2.40 -21.42 -10.06
CA ASP A 54 -1.84 -22.29 -9.01
C ASP A 54 -2.86 -22.64 -7.90
N MET A 55 -4.06 -22.07 -7.94
CA MET A 55 -5.06 -22.31 -6.89
C MET A 55 -5.76 -23.66 -7.07
N GLY A 56 -5.63 -24.50 -6.05
CA GLY A 56 -6.38 -25.75 -5.96
C GLY A 56 -7.91 -25.53 -5.91
N PHE A 57 -8.68 -26.57 -6.22
CA PHE A 57 -10.15 -26.49 -6.21
C PHE A 57 -10.73 -26.08 -4.84
N LEU A 58 -10.20 -26.64 -3.74
CA LEU A 58 -10.65 -26.30 -2.39
C LEU A 58 -10.31 -24.84 -2.01
N GLU A 59 -9.13 -24.37 -2.42
CA GLU A 59 -8.73 -22.97 -2.25
C GLU A 59 -9.64 -22.04 -3.06
N SER A 60 -10.03 -22.46 -4.27
CA SER A 60 -10.99 -21.72 -5.08
C SER A 60 -12.37 -21.63 -4.44
N ILE A 61 -12.85 -22.69 -3.78
CA ILE A 61 -14.09 -22.64 -2.99
C ILE A 61 -13.94 -21.68 -1.81
N PHE A 62 -12.81 -21.74 -1.10
CA PHE A 62 -12.56 -20.84 0.02
C PHE A 62 -12.52 -19.37 -0.42
N SER A 63 -11.81 -19.07 -1.50
CA SER A 63 -11.81 -17.76 -2.16
C SER A 63 -13.22 -17.34 -2.60
N TYR A 64 -13.99 -18.26 -3.19
CA TYR A 64 -15.37 -17.99 -3.59
C TYR A 64 -16.27 -17.61 -2.40
N ILE A 65 -16.15 -18.26 -1.24
CA ILE A 65 -17.02 -17.99 -0.08
C ILE A 65 -16.51 -16.80 0.73
N PHE A 66 -15.22 -16.79 1.06
CA PHE A 66 -14.62 -15.85 2.03
C PHE A 66 -13.82 -14.74 1.36
N GLY A 67 -13.10 -15.06 0.28
CA GLY A 67 -12.38 -14.09 -0.53
C GLY A 67 -10.91 -14.09 -0.19
N ASP A 68 -10.16 -13.20 -0.83
CA ASP A 68 -8.69 -13.24 -0.83
C ASP A 68 -8.06 -12.18 0.08
N GLY A 69 -8.88 -11.46 0.84
CA GLY A 69 -8.45 -10.43 1.79
C GLY A 69 -8.48 -9.00 1.24
N ASN A 70 -7.83 -8.07 1.94
CA ASN A 70 -7.76 -6.67 1.54
C ASN A 70 -6.62 -6.45 0.54
N PRO A 71 -6.89 -6.09 -0.73
CA PRO A 71 -5.86 -5.83 -1.73
C PRO A 71 -5.10 -4.52 -1.48
N ASN A 72 -5.42 -3.76 -0.43
CA ASN A 72 -4.77 -2.50 -0.09
C ASN A 72 -4.18 -2.53 1.33
N ALA A 73 -3.78 -3.70 1.83
CA ALA A 73 -3.22 -3.83 3.19
C ALA A 73 -1.98 -2.94 3.39
N ASN A 74 -1.12 -2.85 2.38
CA ASN A 74 0.15 -2.08 2.44
C ASN A 74 0.01 -0.65 1.90
N LEU A 75 -1.21 -0.13 1.75
CA LEU A 75 -1.46 1.18 1.14
C LEU A 75 -0.77 2.31 1.90
N SER A 76 -0.76 2.26 3.23
CA SER A 76 -0.14 3.28 4.08
C SER A 76 1.38 3.32 3.90
N GLU A 77 2.02 2.15 3.89
CA GLU A 77 3.47 2.04 3.65
C GLU A 77 3.83 2.52 2.25
N LYS A 78 3.06 2.10 1.25
CA LYS A 78 3.22 2.55 -0.14
C LYS A 78 3.06 4.07 -0.26
N ARG A 79 2.05 4.65 0.39
CA ARG A 79 1.81 6.09 0.44
C ARG A 79 3.02 6.83 1.01
N LEU A 80 3.52 6.40 2.17
CA LEU A 80 4.67 7.04 2.81
C LEU A 80 5.94 6.92 1.94
N ALA A 81 6.16 5.76 1.31
CA ALA A 81 7.29 5.57 0.39
C ALA A 81 7.23 6.49 -0.84
N LEU A 82 6.06 6.60 -1.48
CA LEU A 82 5.86 7.48 -2.63
C LEU A 82 6.01 8.95 -2.25
N VAL A 83 5.43 9.36 -1.12
CA VAL A 83 5.55 10.74 -0.65
C VAL A 83 6.98 11.07 -0.24
N ALA A 84 7.67 10.18 0.46
CA ALA A 84 9.08 10.39 0.82
C ALA A 84 9.95 10.57 -0.44
N ASN A 85 9.68 9.80 -1.51
CA ASN A 85 10.37 9.98 -2.80
C ASN A 85 10.06 11.35 -3.41
N LEU A 86 8.79 11.75 -3.45
CA LEU A 86 8.37 13.08 -3.92
C LEU A 86 9.05 14.21 -3.13
N ILE A 87 9.09 14.12 -1.81
CA ILE A 87 9.71 15.13 -0.93
C ILE A 87 11.21 15.24 -1.21
N ARG A 88 11.90 14.10 -1.36
CA ARG A 88 13.33 14.06 -1.71
C ARG A 88 13.59 14.71 -3.07
N GLN A 89 12.74 14.44 -4.07
CA GLN A 89 12.84 15.07 -5.40
C GLN A 89 12.63 16.60 -5.34
N ASN A 90 11.79 17.07 -4.41
CA ASN A 90 11.52 18.49 -4.19
C ASN A 90 12.41 19.12 -3.11
N GLN A 91 13.54 18.50 -2.76
CA GLN A 91 14.53 19.04 -1.81
C GLN A 91 13.94 19.33 -0.42
N GLY A 92 13.00 18.49 0.04
CA GLY A 92 12.46 18.55 1.40
C GLY A 92 11.37 19.58 1.63
N SER A 93 10.74 20.12 0.58
CA SER A 93 9.62 21.05 0.71
C SER A 93 8.56 20.75 -0.35
N VAL A 94 7.30 20.62 0.04
CA VAL A 94 6.18 20.30 -0.86
C VAL A 94 4.92 21.07 -0.50
N THR A 95 4.07 21.25 -1.49
CA THR A 95 2.76 21.91 -1.37
C THR A 95 1.64 20.88 -1.17
N ALA A 96 0.48 21.30 -0.65
CA ALA A 96 -0.68 20.42 -0.50
C ALA A 96 -1.12 19.83 -1.85
N GLU A 97 -1.02 20.62 -2.92
CA GLU A 97 -1.37 20.24 -4.29
C GLU A 97 -0.44 19.16 -4.85
N GLN A 98 0.83 19.15 -4.46
CA GLN A 98 1.78 18.07 -4.79
C GLN A 98 1.52 16.79 -4.01
N LEU A 99 1.01 16.91 -2.78
CA LEU A 99 0.67 15.78 -1.92
C LEU A 99 -0.70 15.17 -2.25
N ALA A 100 -1.61 15.94 -2.83
CA ALA A 100 -2.99 15.53 -3.12
C ALA A 100 -3.11 14.22 -3.92
N PRO A 101 -2.30 13.93 -4.97
CA PRO A 101 -2.33 12.65 -5.67
C PRO A 101 -2.03 11.43 -4.81
N PHE A 102 -1.44 11.61 -3.62
CA PHE A 102 -1.06 10.53 -2.69
C PHE A 102 -1.95 10.46 -1.45
N CYS A 103 -2.81 11.47 -1.25
CA CYS A 103 -3.63 11.60 -0.05
C CYS A 103 -5.10 11.27 -0.32
N ASP A 104 -5.88 11.24 0.76
CA ASP A 104 -7.32 10.98 0.73
C ASP A 104 -8.11 12.29 0.63
N ALA A 105 -7.84 13.08 -0.40
CA ALA A 105 -8.59 14.30 -0.66
C ALA A 105 -10.06 13.95 -0.99
N THR A 106 -11.00 14.65 -0.37
CA THR A 106 -12.44 14.46 -0.58
C THR A 106 -12.98 15.28 -1.75
N GLU A 107 -12.24 16.30 -2.18
CA GLU A 107 -12.69 17.29 -3.15
C GLU A 107 -11.86 17.26 -4.43
N THR A 108 -12.50 17.60 -5.55
CA THR A 108 -11.81 17.74 -6.83
C THR A 108 -11.08 19.08 -6.92
N PRO A 109 -10.02 19.20 -7.75
CA PRO A 109 -9.26 20.44 -7.89
C PRO A 109 -10.12 21.65 -8.26
N SER A 110 -11.14 21.46 -9.11
CA SER A 110 -12.07 22.51 -9.51
C SER A 110 -12.92 23.00 -8.33
N ALA A 111 -13.40 22.09 -7.49
CA ALA A 111 -14.22 22.45 -6.33
C ALA A 111 -13.44 23.25 -5.27
N VAL A 112 -12.13 23.01 -5.17
CA VAL A 112 -11.25 23.78 -4.26
C VAL A 112 -11.00 25.19 -4.77
N GLN A 113 -10.93 25.42 -6.09
CA GLN A 113 -10.72 26.75 -6.67
C GLN A 113 -11.89 27.72 -6.43
N ASP A 114 -13.11 27.20 -6.36
CA ASP A 114 -14.32 28.01 -6.19
C ASP A 114 -14.60 28.42 -4.73
N LYS A 115 -13.82 27.89 -3.76
CA LYS A 115 -14.03 28.13 -2.33
C LYS A 115 -13.15 29.25 -1.78
N THR A 116 -13.72 30.02 -0.86
CA THR A 116 -13.02 31.07 -0.11
C THR A 116 -12.05 30.51 0.94
N TYR A 117 -12.27 29.27 1.39
CA TYR A 117 -11.40 28.56 2.34
C TYR A 117 -10.95 27.23 1.74
N VAL A 118 -9.63 26.99 1.76
CA VAL A 118 -9.00 25.77 1.29
C VAL A 118 -8.80 24.83 2.48
N ASP A 119 -9.48 23.68 2.47
CA ASP A 119 -9.27 22.63 3.46
C ASP A 119 -8.09 21.73 3.05
N GLU A 120 -6.93 21.95 3.69
CA GLU A 120 -5.72 21.14 3.50
C GLU A 120 -5.59 20.00 4.54
N SER A 121 -6.64 19.71 5.33
CA SER A 121 -6.58 18.70 6.40
C SER A 121 -6.19 17.29 5.92
N PHE A 122 -6.45 16.99 4.64
CA PHE A 122 -6.13 15.71 4.01
C PHE A 122 -4.62 15.38 3.98
N VAL A 123 -3.73 16.37 4.08
CA VAL A 123 -2.27 16.13 4.10
C VAL A 123 -1.71 15.83 5.49
N LEU A 124 -2.44 16.21 6.55
CA LEU A 124 -1.96 16.14 7.93
C LEU A 124 -1.46 14.75 8.36
N PRO A 125 -2.11 13.62 7.99
CA PRO A 125 -1.62 12.29 8.36
C PRO A 125 -0.22 12.01 7.81
N VAL A 126 0.04 12.45 6.58
CA VAL A 126 1.33 12.23 5.90
C VAL A 126 2.40 13.18 6.43
N VAL A 127 2.03 14.44 6.63
CA VAL A 127 2.90 15.46 7.24
C VAL A 127 3.35 15.00 8.62
N THR A 128 2.41 14.53 9.45
CA THR A 128 2.71 14.03 10.81
C THR A 128 3.56 12.76 10.78
N ALA A 129 3.25 11.80 9.89
CA ALA A 129 3.99 10.55 9.80
C ALA A 129 5.46 10.72 9.35
N LEU A 130 5.77 11.79 8.63
CA LEU A 130 7.12 12.10 8.13
C LEU A 130 7.78 13.28 8.87
N ASN A 131 7.26 13.67 10.05
CA ASN A 131 7.77 14.79 10.86
C ASN A 131 7.91 16.10 10.08
N GLY A 132 6.94 16.39 9.21
CA GLY A 132 6.86 17.65 8.48
C GLY A 132 6.25 18.78 9.31
N GLU A 133 6.64 20.01 8.98
CA GLU A 133 6.13 21.22 9.62
C GLU A 133 5.50 22.18 8.58
N PRO A 134 4.35 22.79 8.89
CA PRO A 134 3.76 23.83 8.03
C PRO A 134 4.52 25.15 8.21
N ARG A 135 4.92 25.77 7.10
CA ARG A 135 5.48 27.13 7.06
C ARG A 135 4.66 28.00 6.13
N VAL A 136 4.40 29.23 6.54
CA VAL A 136 3.65 30.21 5.76
C VAL A 136 4.63 31.06 4.94
N THR A 137 4.33 31.26 3.65
CA THR A 137 5.11 32.13 2.76
C THR A 137 4.76 33.60 2.97
N GLU A 138 5.59 34.50 2.44
CA GLU A 138 5.29 35.94 2.40
C GLU A 138 3.97 36.26 1.68
N ASP A 139 3.59 35.41 0.72
CA ASP A 139 2.35 35.50 -0.05
C ASP A 139 1.12 34.95 0.71
N GLY A 140 1.31 34.39 1.91
CA GLY A 140 0.25 33.81 2.74
C GLY A 140 -0.11 32.36 2.40
N ASP A 141 0.66 31.69 1.53
CA ASP A 141 0.46 30.28 1.20
C ASP A 141 1.13 29.36 2.23
N ILE A 142 0.54 28.18 2.46
CA ILE A 142 1.12 27.16 3.32
C ILE A 142 1.99 26.21 2.49
N VAL A 143 3.20 25.94 2.99
CA VAL A 143 4.12 24.95 2.44
C VAL A 143 4.59 24.02 3.55
N TYR A 144 4.67 22.74 3.25
CA TYR A 144 5.12 21.71 4.19
C TYR A 144 6.59 21.42 3.98
N VAL A 145 7.36 21.53 5.04
CA VAL A 145 8.81 21.34 5.05
C VAL A 145 9.17 20.10 5.85
N PHE A 146 10.13 19.32 5.37
CA PHE A 146 10.53 18.04 5.92
C PHE A 146 12.06 18.00 6.13
N PRO A 147 12.57 18.56 7.25
CA PRO A 147 14.01 18.66 7.49
C PRO A 147 14.72 17.29 7.50
N GLU A 148 14.12 16.27 8.09
CA GLU A 148 14.70 14.92 8.20
C GLU A 148 14.89 14.22 6.84
N LEU A 149 14.09 14.62 5.83
CA LEU A 149 14.19 14.07 4.48
C LEU A 149 15.14 14.87 3.57
N GLN A 150 15.76 15.95 4.07
CA GLN A 150 16.74 16.76 3.33
C GLN A 150 18.18 16.20 3.42
N THR A 151 18.48 15.38 4.44
CA THR A 151 19.84 14.89 4.77
C THR A 151 20.12 13.45 4.36
N SER A 152 19.18 12.77 3.69
CA SER A 152 19.42 11.40 3.24
C SER A 152 20.47 11.36 2.12
N ALA A 153 21.55 10.62 2.38
CA ALA A 153 22.64 10.36 1.44
C ALA A 153 22.13 9.84 0.09
N THR A 154 22.83 10.28 -0.96
CA THR A 154 22.69 9.87 -2.36
C THR A 154 22.43 8.37 -2.51
N GLY A 155 21.38 8.01 -3.27
CA GLY A 155 21.35 6.73 -3.97
C GLY A 155 20.43 5.64 -3.40
N ASN A 156 19.13 5.94 -3.30
CA ASN A 156 18.10 5.04 -3.83
C ASN A 156 16.80 5.84 -3.85
N ALA A 157 16.65 6.69 -4.87
CA ALA A 157 15.30 6.95 -5.34
C ALA A 157 14.70 5.58 -5.64
N LEU A 158 13.50 5.26 -5.11
CA LEU A 158 12.76 4.12 -5.64
C LEU A 158 12.63 4.40 -7.13
N ALA A 159 13.48 3.76 -7.93
CA ALA A 159 13.37 3.78 -9.37
C ALA A 159 12.01 3.18 -9.68
N PRO A 160 11.25 3.77 -10.62
CA PRO A 160 9.92 3.27 -10.98
C PRO A 160 10.05 1.77 -11.27
N THR A 161 9.40 0.94 -10.47
CA THR A 161 9.59 -0.51 -10.52
C THR A 161 8.91 -1.17 -11.71
N THR A 162 8.24 -0.40 -12.57
CA THR A 162 7.74 -0.83 -13.88
C THR A 162 7.29 0.41 -14.66
N SER A 163 8.13 0.94 -15.55
CA SER A 163 7.63 1.84 -16.61
C SER A 163 6.82 1.04 -17.63
N SER A 164 5.93 1.67 -18.40
CA SER A 164 5.23 1.02 -19.53
C SER A 164 6.21 0.22 -20.40
N ASP A 165 7.34 0.84 -20.69
CA ASP A 165 8.45 0.30 -21.45
C ASP A 165 9.08 -0.92 -20.77
N GLY A 166 9.31 -0.85 -19.45
CA GLY A 166 9.83 -1.97 -18.65
C GLY A 166 8.87 -3.16 -18.63
N MET A 167 7.57 -2.91 -18.51
CA MET A 167 6.54 -3.95 -18.58
C MET A 167 6.50 -4.60 -19.98
N THR A 168 6.53 -3.82 -21.06
CA THR A 168 6.58 -4.35 -22.43
C THR A 168 7.82 -5.23 -22.65
N LEU A 169 8.97 -4.84 -22.08
CA LEU A 169 10.18 -5.65 -22.11
C LEU A 169 10.03 -6.95 -21.30
N ARG A 170 9.50 -6.88 -20.08
CA ARG A 170 9.25 -8.07 -19.24
C ARG A 170 8.28 -9.05 -19.91
N ARG A 171 7.22 -8.56 -20.55
CA ARG A 171 6.25 -9.36 -21.34
C ARG A 171 6.91 -10.09 -22.50
N ALA A 172 7.91 -9.47 -23.12
CA ALA A 172 8.72 -10.10 -24.16
C ALA A 172 9.79 -11.07 -23.61
N GLY A 173 9.89 -11.23 -22.29
CA GLY A 173 10.95 -12.01 -21.64
C GLY A 173 12.30 -11.30 -21.59
N LEU A 174 12.33 -9.99 -21.84
CA LEU A 174 13.52 -9.15 -21.78
C LEU A 174 13.64 -8.47 -20.41
N VAL A 175 14.87 -8.10 -20.04
CA VAL A 175 15.13 -7.35 -18.81
C VAL A 175 14.86 -5.86 -19.06
N GLU A 176 14.36 -5.12 -18.07
CA GLU A 176 14.05 -3.68 -18.24
C GLU A 176 15.28 -2.84 -18.63
N SER A 177 16.48 -3.32 -18.27
CA SER A 177 17.77 -2.74 -18.64
C SER A 177 18.32 -3.21 -19.99
N SER A 178 17.56 -3.97 -20.79
CA SER A 178 18.00 -4.47 -22.10
C SER A 178 18.37 -3.32 -23.05
N SER A 179 19.48 -3.47 -23.77
CA SER A 179 19.97 -2.45 -24.70
C SER A 179 19.14 -2.45 -25.99
N ASN A 180 19.15 -1.34 -26.75
CA ASN A 180 18.48 -1.25 -28.06
C ASN A 180 18.92 -2.37 -29.01
N ARG A 181 20.17 -2.83 -28.91
CA ARG A 181 20.69 -3.95 -29.71
C ARG A 181 20.04 -5.27 -29.33
N ASP A 182 19.79 -5.51 -28.05
CA ASP A 182 19.21 -6.76 -27.57
C ASP A 182 17.73 -6.84 -27.93
N ILE A 183 17.00 -5.72 -27.79
CA ILE A 183 15.61 -5.59 -28.23
C ILE A 183 15.51 -5.83 -29.75
N LYS A 184 16.41 -5.23 -30.53
CA LYS A 184 16.45 -5.41 -31.98
C LYS A 184 16.74 -6.87 -32.37
N ARG A 185 17.71 -7.52 -31.72
CA ARG A 185 18.00 -8.95 -31.95
C ARG A 185 16.81 -9.84 -31.63
N PHE A 186 16.08 -9.54 -30.55
CA PHE A 186 14.88 -10.28 -30.18
C PHE A 186 13.79 -10.15 -31.26
N LEU A 187 13.54 -8.93 -31.74
CA LEU A 187 12.57 -8.69 -32.82
C LEU A 187 12.97 -9.40 -34.12
N GLU A 188 14.24 -9.29 -34.52
CA GLU A 188 14.78 -9.94 -35.73
C GLU A 188 14.71 -11.47 -35.64
N TYR A 189 15.01 -12.05 -34.46
CA TYR A 189 14.90 -13.50 -34.22
C TYR A 189 13.46 -14.02 -34.37
N ASN A 190 12.48 -13.21 -33.97
CA ASN A 190 11.05 -13.51 -34.13
C ASN A 190 10.51 -13.14 -35.52
N GLY A 191 11.37 -12.79 -36.48
CA GLY A 191 10.98 -12.47 -37.85
C GLY A 191 10.32 -11.10 -38.03
N ILE A 192 10.42 -10.21 -37.04
CA ILE A 192 9.83 -8.87 -37.07
C ILE A 192 10.85 -7.89 -37.67
N ALA A 193 10.48 -7.23 -38.77
CA ALA A 193 11.38 -6.33 -39.47
C ALA A 193 11.62 -5.01 -38.71
N THR A 194 12.86 -4.78 -38.28
CA THR A 194 13.31 -3.53 -37.62
C THR A 194 14.12 -2.61 -38.54
N ARG A 195 13.89 -2.67 -39.87
CA ARG A 195 14.68 -1.90 -40.85
C ARG A 195 14.50 -0.40 -40.65
N GLY A 196 15.60 0.32 -40.47
CA GLY A 196 15.63 1.78 -40.31
C GLY A 196 15.35 2.30 -38.90
N VAL A 197 14.98 1.42 -37.96
CA VAL A 197 14.65 1.83 -36.59
C VAL A 197 15.89 1.79 -35.70
N LEU A 198 16.22 2.95 -35.11
CA LEU A 198 17.36 3.14 -34.21
C LEU A 198 16.93 3.63 -32.82
N GLU A 199 15.78 4.30 -32.73
CA GLU A 199 15.27 4.85 -31.49
C GLU A 199 14.61 3.78 -30.61
N ARG A 200 14.81 3.91 -29.29
CA ARG A 200 14.29 2.95 -28.31
C ARG A 200 12.75 2.93 -28.31
N GLY A 201 12.12 4.11 -28.40
CA GLY A 201 10.66 4.23 -28.39
C GLY A 201 10.02 3.48 -29.57
N ASP A 202 10.57 3.62 -30.76
CA ASP A 202 10.08 2.93 -31.95
C ASP A 202 10.23 1.40 -31.82
N LEU A 203 11.37 0.91 -31.31
CA LEU A 203 11.58 -0.52 -31.07
C LEU A 203 10.57 -1.08 -30.06
N ILE A 204 10.28 -0.33 -28.99
CA ILE A 204 9.29 -0.71 -27.99
C ILE A 204 7.88 -0.71 -28.60
N SER A 205 7.54 0.26 -29.45
CA SER A 205 6.23 0.31 -30.10
C SER A 205 6.00 -0.87 -31.06
N ILE A 206 7.06 -1.33 -31.74
CA ILE A 206 7.01 -2.53 -32.59
C ILE A 206 6.83 -3.78 -31.73
N LEU A 207 7.55 -3.85 -30.61
CA LEU A 207 7.45 -4.95 -29.65
C LEU A 207 6.04 -5.02 -29.03
N GLU A 208 5.49 -3.88 -28.63
CA GLU A 208 4.15 -3.76 -28.05
C GLU A 208 3.08 -4.25 -29.03
N LYS A 209 3.17 -3.86 -30.31
CA LYS A 209 2.24 -4.33 -31.37
C LYS A 209 2.34 -5.83 -31.66
N ALA A 210 3.51 -6.42 -31.41
CA ALA A 210 3.75 -7.85 -31.65
C ALA A 210 3.31 -8.73 -30.47
N LEU A 211 3.12 -8.16 -29.29
CA LEU A 211 2.67 -8.86 -28.10
C LEU A 211 1.15 -8.99 -28.07
N PRO A 212 0.59 -10.05 -27.42
CA PRO A 212 -0.83 -10.12 -27.14
C PRO A 212 -1.29 -8.90 -26.30
N PRO A 213 -2.60 -8.58 -26.27
CA PRO A 213 -3.11 -7.52 -25.40
C PRO A 213 -2.74 -7.79 -23.94
N MET A 214 -2.65 -6.72 -23.14
CA MET A 214 -2.36 -6.87 -21.72
C MET A 214 -3.49 -7.61 -21.01
N THR A 215 -3.12 -8.48 -20.07
CA THR A 215 -4.11 -9.07 -19.16
C THR A 215 -4.53 -8.00 -18.15
N GLU A 216 -5.73 -8.15 -17.57
CA GLU A 216 -6.23 -7.22 -16.55
C GLU A 216 -5.27 -7.10 -15.34
N GLU A 217 -4.47 -8.13 -15.07
CA GLU A 217 -3.50 -8.16 -13.97
C GLU A 217 -2.26 -7.34 -14.28
N GLU A 218 -1.78 -7.41 -15.51
CA GLU A 218 -0.62 -6.62 -15.98
C GLU A 218 -0.98 -5.15 -16.14
N GLU A 219 -2.20 -4.84 -16.60
CA GLU A 219 -2.71 -3.47 -16.59
C GLU A 219 -2.83 -2.92 -15.16
N ALA A 220 -3.29 -3.74 -14.22
CA ALA A 220 -3.33 -3.37 -12.82
C ALA A 220 -1.92 -3.16 -12.22
N GLU A 221 -0.93 -4.00 -12.58
CA GLU A 221 0.48 -3.83 -12.15
C GLU A 221 1.07 -2.52 -12.69
N LEU A 222 0.81 -2.19 -13.96
CA LEU A 222 1.23 -0.93 -14.56
C LEU A 222 0.57 0.30 -13.92
N LEU A 223 -0.71 0.20 -13.60
CA LEU A 223 -1.42 1.28 -12.91
C LEU A 223 -0.92 1.44 -11.47
N ASP A 224 -0.54 0.33 -10.82
CA ASP A 224 0.01 0.32 -9.47
C ASP A 224 1.45 0.86 -9.42
N SER A 225 2.21 0.74 -10.52
CA SER A 225 3.62 1.13 -10.57
C SER A 225 3.89 2.60 -10.87
N ASP A 226 2.87 3.38 -11.26
CA ASP A 226 3.01 4.81 -11.50
C ASP A 226 3.40 5.55 -10.20
N PRO A 227 4.64 6.03 -10.05
CA PRO A 227 5.11 6.62 -8.79
C PRO A 227 4.53 8.02 -8.54
N THR A 228 3.77 8.57 -9.49
CA THR A 228 3.27 9.95 -9.42
C THR A 228 1.86 10.06 -8.86
N VAL A 229 1.19 8.94 -8.59
CA VAL A 229 -0.17 8.91 -8.01
C VAL A 229 -0.37 7.65 -7.18
N LEU A 230 -1.00 7.77 -6.01
CA LEU A 230 -1.40 6.61 -5.22
C LEU A 230 -2.66 6.00 -5.83
N GLN A 231 -2.60 4.74 -6.26
CA GLN A 231 -3.76 3.99 -6.74
C GLN A 231 -4.11 2.89 -5.74
N GLU A 232 -5.39 2.80 -5.39
CA GLU A 232 -5.95 1.67 -4.65
C GLU A 232 -6.48 0.61 -5.61
N ARG A 233 -6.27 -0.67 -5.30
CA ARG A 233 -6.83 -1.79 -6.03
C ARG A 233 -8.27 -2.04 -5.63
N GLU A 234 -9.13 -2.36 -6.59
CA GLU A 234 -10.49 -2.80 -6.31
C GLU A 234 -10.49 -4.20 -5.65
N TYR A 235 -11.46 -4.45 -4.78
CA TYR A 235 -11.72 -5.79 -4.26
C TYR A 235 -12.24 -6.68 -5.40
N LYS A 236 -11.47 -7.72 -5.73
CA LYS A 236 -11.98 -8.81 -6.58
C LYS A 236 -12.94 -9.67 -5.74
N PHE A 237 -14.02 -10.15 -6.35
CA PHE A 237 -14.94 -11.06 -5.68
C PHE A 237 -14.23 -12.36 -5.27
N SER A 238 -13.39 -12.88 -6.16
CA SER A 238 -12.53 -14.03 -5.93
C SER A 238 -11.42 -13.99 -7.00
N VAL A 239 -10.19 -14.34 -6.61
CA VAL A 239 -9.05 -14.51 -7.53
C VAL A 239 -9.16 -15.82 -8.32
N ALA A 240 -10.07 -16.73 -7.94
CA ALA A 240 -10.23 -18.02 -8.59
C ALA A 240 -10.51 -17.87 -10.10
N SER A 241 -10.11 -18.88 -10.89
CA SER A 241 -10.46 -18.95 -12.30
C SER A 241 -11.98 -18.92 -12.49
N ASP A 242 -12.45 -18.39 -13.62
CA ASP A 242 -13.89 -18.24 -13.87
C ASP A 242 -14.62 -19.59 -13.85
N LEU A 243 -13.99 -20.64 -14.37
CA LEU A 243 -14.50 -22.00 -14.26
C LEU A 243 -14.67 -22.41 -12.80
N ASN A 244 -13.66 -22.16 -11.96
CA ASN A 244 -13.72 -22.53 -10.54
C ASN A 244 -14.77 -21.71 -9.78
N LYS A 245 -14.98 -20.42 -10.12
CA LYS A 245 -16.06 -19.61 -9.55
C LYS A 245 -17.44 -20.20 -9.90
N VAL A 246 -17.64 -20.62 -11.16
CA VAL A 246 -18.89 -21.24 -11.61
C VAL A 246 -19.11 -22.58 -10.92
N LEU A 247 -18.07 -23.42 -10.81
CA LEU A 247 -18.15 -24.71 -10.13
C LEU A 247 -18.43 -24.55 -8.63
N ALA A 248 -17.77 -23.60 -7.96
CA ALA A 248 -18.01 -23.31 -6.54
C ALA A 248 -19.45 -22.81 -6.32
N GLY A 249 -19.92 -21.87 -7.14
CA GLY A 249 -21.31 -21.41 -7.09
C GLY A 249 -22.31 -22.54 -7.36
N GLY A 250 -22.06 -23.36 -8.38
CA GLY A 250 -22.88 -24.51 -8.73
C GLY A 250 -22.96 -25.55 -7.61
N LEU A 251 -21.84 -25.83 -6.95
CA LEU A 251 -21.79 -26.72 -5.79
C LEU A 251 -22.68 -26.20 -4.65
N GLY A 252 -22.68 -24.88 -4.41
CA GLY A 252 -23.55 -24.25 -3.43
C GLY A 252 -25.04 -24.42 -3.74
N VAL A 253 -25.43 -24.24 -5.00
CA VAL A 253 -26.82 -24.41 -5.46
C VAL A 253 -27.26 -25.86 -5.34
N VAL A 254 -26.42 -26.81 -5.77
CA VAL A 254 -26.70 -28.25 -5.66
C VAL A 254 -26.83 -28.67 -4.19
N ASN A 255 -25.95 -28.20 -3.32
CA ASN A 255 -26.00 -28.50 -1.89
C ASN A 255 -27.27 -27.97 -1.22
N LEU A 256 -27.68 -26.73 -1.55
CA LEU A 256 -28.93 -26.16 -1.05
C LEU A 256 -30.16 -26.92 -1.57
N GLY A 257 -30.20 -27.24 -2.86
CA GLY A 257 -31.27 -28.04 -3.46
C GLY A 257 -31.39 -29.43 -2.81
N GLY A 258 -30.25 -30.10 -2.57
CA GLY A 258 -30.20 -31.37 -1.87
C GLY A 258 -30.71 -31.28 -0.43
N ALA A 259 -30.32 -30.25 0.32
CA ALA A 259 -30.79 -30.02 1.68
C ALA A 259 -32.31 -29.72 1.73
N LEU A 260 -32.83 -28.96 0.77
CA LEU A 260 -34.27 -28.69 0.66
C LEU A 260 -35.06 -29.96 0.29
N TYR A 261 -34.54 -30.75 -0.65
CA TYR A 261 -35.15 -32.03 -1.03
C TYR A 261 -35.20 -33.01 0.14
N LEU A 262 -34.09 -33.13 0.88
CA LEU A 262 -34.02 -33.95 2.08
C LEU A 262 -34.99 -33.46 3.17
N GLY A 263 -35.14 -32.15 3.31
CA GLY A 263 -36.15 -31.55 4.19
C GLY A 263 -37.58 -31.93 3.82
N ASN A 264 -37.90 -31.90 2.52
CA ASN A 264 -39.20 -32.33 2.02
C ASN A 264 -39.44 -33.83 2.32
N MET A 265 -38.43 -34.69 2.15
CA MET A 265 -38.53 -36.11 2.50
C MET A 265 -38.79 -36.31 4.01
N PHE A 266 -38.04 -35.63 4.88
CA PHE A 266 -38.28 -35.71 6.33
C PHE A 266 -39.63 -35.16 6.74
N SER A 267 -40.15 -34.13 6.05
CA SER A 267 -41.48 -33.59 6.30
C SER A 267 -42.58 -34.61 6.00
N GLN A 268 -42.42 -35.41 4.95
CA GLN A 268 -43.35 -36.51 4.62
C GLN A 268 -43.29 -37.66 5.64
N LEU A 269 -42.10 -37.91 6.21
CA LEU A 269 -41.87 -38.97 7.20
C LEU A 269 -42.12 -38.53 8.65
N ALA A 270 -42.44 -37.25 8.89
CA ALA A 270 -42.68 -36.70 10.22
C ALA A 270 -43.69 -37.49 11.08
N PRO A 271 -44.78 -38.07 10.52
CA PRO A 271 -45.71 -38.89 11.31
C PRO A 271 -45.11 -40.17 11.90
N LEU A 272 -43.99 -40.67 11.33
CA LEU A 272 -43.29 -41.87 11.80
C LEU A 272 -42.36 -41.57 12.99
N GLY A 273 -42.22 -40.30 13.38
CA GLY A 273 -41.34 -39.88 14.46
C GLY A 273 -39.86 -39.98 14.08
N ARG A 274 -39.02 -40.43 15.03
CA ARG A 274 -37.57 -40.53 14.83
C ARG A 274 -37.22 -41.75 13.98
N LEU A 275 -36.51 -41.53 12.88
CA LEU A 275 -36.05 -42.61 12.01
C LEU A 275 -34.96 -43.46 12.70
N PRO A 276 -34.92 -44.78 12.48
CA PRO A 276 -33.87 -45.64 13.04
C PRO A 276 -32.55 -45.54 12.25
N GLY A 277 -31.45 -45.93 12.91
CA GLY A 277 -30.14 -46.05 12.29
C GLY A 277 -29.57 -44.73 11.77
N TRP A 278 -28.88 -44.78 10.63
CA TRP A 278 -28.20 -43.63 10.03
C TRP A 278 -29.17 -42.53 9.58
N TYR A 279 -30.40 -42.89 9.18
CA TYR A 279 -31.43 -41.92 8.79
C TYR A 279 -31.80 -40.99 9.96
N GLY A 280 -31.90 -41.53 11.19
CA GLY A 280 -32.15 -40.74 12.39
C GLY A 280 -30.99 -39.82 12.76
N ALA A 281 -29.75 -40.21 12.47
CA ALA A 281 -28.59 -39.34 12.64
C ALA A 281 -28.66 -38.15 11.69
N VAL A 282 -28.95 -38.39 10.40
CA VAL A 282 -29.13 -37.32 9.41
C VAL A 282 -30.31 -36.42 9.77
N GLN A 283 -31.43 -36.97 10.24
CA GLN A 283 -32.58 -36.19 10.74
C GLN A 283 -32.18 -35.28 11.92
N THR A 284 -31.30 -35.75 12.82
CA THR A 284 -30.81 -34.97 13.98
C THR A 284 -29.90 -33.83 13.54
N PHE A 285 -29.00 -34.06 12.59
CA PHE A 285 -28.06 -33.04 12.07
C PHE A 285 -28.64 -32.19 10.93
N TYR A 286 -29.86 -32.50 10.47
CA TYR A 286 -30.51 -31.82 9.36
C TYR A 286 -30.53 -30.29 9.52
N PRO A 287 -30.86 -29.69 10.69
CA PRO A 287 -30.83 -28.24 10.84
C PRO A 287 -29.44 -27.63 10.61
N ALA A 288 -28.38 -28.31 11.04
CA ALA A 288 -27.01 -27.86 10.81
C ALA A 288 -26.60 -27.98 9.33
N LEU A 289 -26.98 -29.08 8.67
CA LEU A 289 -26.76 -29.27 7.23
C LEU A 289 -27.48 -28.21 6.40
N LEU A 290 -28.74 -27.93 6.71
CA LEU A 290 -29.52 -26.88 6.05
C LEU A 290 -28.90 -25.50 6.30
N GLY A 291 -28.54 -25.20 7.56
CA GLY A 291 -27.86 -23.95 7.92
C GLY A 291 -26.57 -23.74 7.13
N TYR A 292 -25.72 -24.78 7.06
CA TYR A 292 -24.49 -24.74 6.26
C TYR A 292 -24.77 -24.45 4.78
N ALA A 293 -25.75 -25.15 4.16
CA ALA A 293 -26.09 -24.94 2.76
C ALA A 293 -26.64 -23.53 2.49
N ILE A 294 -27.40 -22.96 3.43
CA ILE A 294 -27.84 -21.56 3.36
C ILE A 294 -26.64 -20.61 3.45
N PHE A 295 -25.79 -20.75 4.47
CA PHE A 295 -24.65 -19.85 4.67
C PHE A 295 -23.66 -19.89 3.50
N TYR A 296 -23.41 -21.06 2.92
CA TYR A 296 -22.56 -21.22 1.74
C TYR A 296 -22.99 -20.31 0.59
N ASN A 297 -24.30 -20.08 0.42
CA ASN A 297 -24.84 -19.24 -0.65
C ASN A 297 -25.04 -17.77 -0.19
N VAL A 298 -25.45 -17.54 1.05
CA VAL A 298 -25.76 -16.19 1.55
C VAL A 298 -24.50 -15.36 1.78
N ILE A 299 -23.43 -15.94 2.34
CA ILE A 299 -22.17 -15.23 2.63
C ILE A 299 -21.60 -14.57 1.36
N PRO A 300 -21.36 -15.29 0.24
CA PRO A 300 -20.81 -14.66 -0.96
C PRO A 300 -21.76 -13.61 -1.56
N LEU A 301 -23.08 -13.77 -1.46
CA LEU A 301 -24.04 -12.77 -1.95
C LEU A 301 -23.96 -11.45 -1.17
N VAL A 302 -23.96 -11.52 0.17
CA VAL A 302 -23.84 -10.34 1.03
C VAL A 302 -22.47 -9.68 0.83
N ARG A 303 -21.40 -10.49 0.74
CA ARG A 303 -20.05 -10.00 0.47
C ARG A 303 -19.97 -9.30 -0.89
N ASN A 304 -20.57 -9.86 -1.95
CA ASN A 304 -20.58 -9.25 -3.27
C ASN A 304 -21.24 -7.86 -3.26
N PHE A 305 -22.34 -7.71 -2.52
CA PHE A 305 -22.98 -6.40 -2.36
C PHE A 305 -22.06 -5.40 -1.64
N TRP A 306 -21.37 -5.83 -0.59
CA TRP A 306 -20.39 -4.99 0.12
C TRP A 306 -19.20 -4.60 -0.78
N ILE A 307 -18.63 -5.56 -1.51
CA ILE A 307 -17.53 -5.36 -2.46
C ILE A 307 -17.90 -4.30 -3.50
N LYS A 308 -19.08 -4.40 -4.11
CA LYS A 308 -19.54 -3.42 -5.10
C LYS A 308 -19.55 -2.00 -4.54
N ARG A 309 -20.06 -1.83 -3.31
CA ARG A 309 -20.12 -0.52 -2.63
C ARG A 309 -18.73 0.00 -2.25
N GLN A 310 -17.81 -0.88 -1.84
CA GLN A 310 -16.43 -0.47 -1.53
C GLN A 310 -15.64 -0.11 -2.79
N ASN A 311 -15.79 -0.87 -3.87
CA ASN A 311 -15.13 -0.59 -5.13
C ASN A 311 -15.59 0.75 -5.73
N GLU A 312 -16.85 1.11 -5.55
CA GLU A 312 -17.33 2.44 -5.95
C GLU A 312 -16.61 3.57 -5.21
N LYS A 313 -16.41 3.43 -3.89
CA LYS A 313 -15.64 4.40 -3.09
C LYS A 313 -14.16 4.43 -3.50
N ILE A 314 -13.57 3.27 -3.80
CA ILE A 314 -12.19 3.16 -4.28
C ILE A 314 -12.05 3.89 -5.62
N ARG A 315 -12.98 3.66 -6.56
CA ARG A 315 -13.00 4.35 -7.85
C ARG A 315 -13.10 5.87 -7.70
N GLN A 316 -13.96 6.35 -6.81
CA GLN A 316 -14.10 7.78 -6.53
C GLN A 316 -12.78 8.37 -5.99
N ARG A 317 -12.16 7.74 -5.00
CA ARG A 317 -10.87 8.19 -4.44
C ARG A 317 -9.75 8.19 -5.48
N ASN A 318 -9.63 7.11 -6.25
CA ASN A 318 -8.65 7.04 -7.34
C ASN A 318 -8.90 8.09 -8.42
N LYS A 319 -10.17 8.34 -8.76
CA LYS A 319 -10.54 9.40 -9.71
C LYS A 319 -10.08 10.76 -9.20
N ILE A 320 -10.39 11.10 -7.94
CA ILE A 320 -9.97 12.36 -7.33
C ILE A 320 -8.44 12.52 -7.38
N ARG A 321 -7.67 11.48 -7.02
CA ARG A 321 -6.20 11.52 -7.08
C ARG A 321 -5.67 11.73 -8.51
N LYS A 322 -6.31 11.10 -9.51
CA LYS A 322 -5.98 11.30 -10.94
C LYS A 322 -6.33 12.72 -11.40
N ASP A 323 -7.47 13.25 -10.97
CA ASP A 323 -7.90 14.62 -11.28
C ASP A 323 -6.90 15.63 -10.69
N TRP A 324 -6.44 15.43 -9.44
CA TRP A 324 -5.38 16.23 -8.82
C TRP A 324 -4.05 16.18 -9.57
N LYS A 325 -3.61 14.99 -9.98
CA LYS A 325 -2.41 14.83 -10.81
C LYS A 325 -2.54 15.59 -12.14
N ALA A 326 -3.68 15.46 -12.82
CA ALA A 326 -3.94 16.15 -14.08
C ALA A 326 -3.98 17.67 -13.91
N ALA A 327 -4.65 18.15 -12.85
CA ALA A 327 -4.69 19.56 -12.49
C ALA A 327 -3.29 20.12 -12.21
N LEU A 328 -2.47 19.41 -11.44
CA LEU A 328 -1.07 19.79 -11.16
C LEU A 328 -0.23 19.88 -12.45
N ALA A 329 -0.37 18.92 -13.37
CA ALA A 329 0.33 18.95 -14.65
C ALA A 329 -0.12 20.11 -15.55
N SER A 330 -1.40 20.51 -15.49
CA SER A 330 -1.93 21.67 -16.22
C SER A 330 -1.49 23.00 -15.59
N SER A 331 -1.42 23.06 -14.26
CA SER A 331 -1.17 24.27 -13.48
C SER A 331 0.28 24.76 -13.63
N ILE A 332 1.21 23.82 -13.82
CA ILE A 332 2.63 24.06 -14.17
C ILE A 332 2.78 24.64 -15.58
N ARG A 333 1.88 24.31 -16.52
CA ARG A 333 1.94 24.82 -17.91
C ARG A 333 1.33 26.21 -18.06
N ASN A 334 0.34 26.53 -17.24
CA ASN A 334 -0.51 27.71 -17.42
C ASN A 334 -0.15 28.91 -16.50
N ASN A 335 0.99 28.89 -15.81
CA ASN A 335 1.42 29.99 -14.91
C ASN A 335 0.37 30.41 -13.87
N SER A 336 -0.21 29.40 -13.22
CA SER A 336 -1.29 29.54 -12.24
C SER A 336 -0.81 29.93 -10.83
N ALA A 337 -1.74 30.26 -9.92
CA ALA A 337 -1.44 30.47 -8.50
C ALA A 337 -0.69 29.27 -7.88
N VAL A 338 -1.04 28.05 -8.29
CA VAL A 338 -0.34 26.82 -7.89
C VAL A 338 1.13 26.85 -8.31
N GLN A 339 1.46 27.34 -9.51
CA GLN A 339 2.86 27.46 -9.94
C GLN A 339 3.67 28.42 -9.06
N ARG A 340 3.07 29.50 -8.57
CA ARG A 340 3.73 30.40 -7.60
C ARG A 340 4.00 29.68 -6.28
N LYS A 341 3.00 28.96 -5.75
CA LYS A 341 3.11 28.15 -4.53
C LYS A 341 4.19 27.05 -4.66
N LEU A 342 4.25 26.38 -5.82
CA LEU A 342 5.30 25.40 -6.14
C LEU A 342 6.70 26.04 -6.19
N ALA A 343 6.82 27.23 -6.80
CA ALA A 343 8.09 27.95 -6.85
C ALA A 343 8.53 28.42 -5.45
N ALA A 344 7.60 28.85 -4.61
CA ALA A 344 7.87 29.21 -3.22
C ALA A 344 8.35 28.01 -2.40
N ALA A 345 7.70 26.84 -2.55
CA ALA A 345 8.14 25.60 -1.92
C ALA A 345 9.57 25.21 -2.33
N LYS A 346 9.88 25.27 -3.63
CA LYS A 346 11.23 24.99 -4.13
C LYS A 346 12.30 25.92 -3.54
N ARG A 347 11.99 27.21 -3.33
CA ARG A 347 12.89 28.18 -2.70
C ARG A 347 13.09 27.92 -1.20
N MET A 348 12.11 27.34 -0.51
CA MET A 348 12.23 26.99 0.90
C MET A 348 13.07 25.72 1.12
N GLY A 349 12.95 24.73 0.23
CA GLY A 349 13.82 23.54 0.27
C GLY A 349 15.31 23.87 0.13
N THR A 350 15.67 24.89 -0.65
CA THR A 350 17.08 25.30 -0.82
C THR A 350 17.63 26.12 0.35
N LYS A 351 16.81 26.95 1.02
CA LYS A 351 17.25 27.83 2.12
C LYS A 351 17.64 27.07 3.39
N LEU A 352 17.08 25.88 3.63
CA LEU A 352 17.41 25.08 4.83
C LEU A 352 18.73 24.31 4.73
N LYS A 353 19.30 24.17 3.53
CA LYS A 353 20.62 23.55 3.32
C LYS A 353 21.79 24.42 3.86
N GLN A 354 21.49 25.55 4.51
CA GLN A 354 22.47 26.55 4.92
C GLN A 354 22.35 27.03 6.37
N VAL A 355 21.79 26.20 7.26
CA VAL A 355 21.89 26.41 8.72
C VAL A 355 22.35 25.08 9.33
N GLY A 356 23.68 24.93 9.47
CA GLY A 356 24.36 23.67 9.87
C GLY A 356 25.54 23.28 8.96
N ALA A 357 25.86 24.08 7.93
CA ALA A 357 26.98 23.85 7.01
C ALA A 357 28.34 24.25 7.62
N SER A 358 28.61 23.87 8.86
CA SER A 358 29.98 23.84 9.41
C SER A 358 30.40 22.37 9.50
N PRO A 359 31.58 21.96 8.99
CA PRO A 359 32.07 20.58 9.05
C PRO A 359 32.10 19.96 10.45
N ASN A 360 31.97 20.75 11.51
CA ASN A 360 31.90 20.30 12.90
C ASN A 360 30.51 19.83 13.37
N ASP A 361 29.45 19.97 12.56
CA ASP A 361 28.07 19.65 12.96
C ASP A 361 27.62 18.23 12.52
N ILE A 362 28.52 17.48 11.86
CA ILE A 362 28.27 16.11 11.41
C ILE A 362 28.68 15.15 12.54
N VAL A 363 27.79 14.95 13.51
CA VAL A 363 28.05 14.12 14.71
C VAL A 363 27.92 12.61 14.45
N PHE A 364 27.47 12.20 13.26
CA PHE A 364 27.29 10.79 12.91
C PHE A 364 27.98 10.44 11.59
N ASP A 365 29.23 10.00 11.67
CA ASP A 365 29.84 9.13 10.66
C ASP A 365 29.65 7.67 11.11
N THR A 366 29.11 6.81 10.24
CA THR A 366 28.80 5.39 10.49
C THR A 366 30.05 4.53 10.80
N LYS A 367 31.21 5.17 10.95
CA LYS A 367 32.50 4.56 11.31
C LYS A 367 32.93 4.83 12.75
N GLN A 368 32.22 5.68 13.50
CA GLN A 368 32.58 6.01 14.89
C GLN A 368 31.81 5.16 15.91
N SER A 369 32.51 4.75 16.97
CA SER A 369 31.93 3.95 18.04
C SER A 369 31.02 4.79 18.95
N ILE A 370 30.06 4.16 19.62
CA ILE A 370 29.06 4.85 20.47
C ILE A 370 29.74 5.57 21.65
N GLU A 371 30.89 5.07 22.10
CA GLU A 371 31.73 5.69 23.12
C GLU A 371 32.33 7.02 22.64
N ASP A 372 32.84 7.08 21.39
CA ASP A 372 33.42 8.29 20.81
C ASP A 372 32.36 9.39 20.65
N VAL A 373 31.14 9.02 20.25
CA VAL A 373 30.00 9.93 20.09
C VAL A 373 29.61 10.57 21.42
N LYS A 374 29.68 9.83 22.54
CA LYS A 374 29.39 10.38 23.88
C LYS A 374 30.46 11.36 24.35
N GLU A 375 31.72 11.09 24.05
CA GLU A 375 32.83 11.98 24.43
C GLU A 375 32.80 13.29 23.63
N ILE A 376 32.48 13.23 22.34
CA ILE A 376 32.31 14.42 21.48
C ILE A 376 31.14 15.27 21.96
N LYS A 377 30.01 14.65 22.32
CA LYS A 377 28.84 15.36 22.84
C LYS A 377 29.13 16.04 24.18
N GLY A 378 29.85 15.35 25.08
CA GLY A 378 30.26 15.92 26.36
C GLY A 378 31.21 17.12 26.23
N LYS A 379 32.12 17.11 25.25
CA LYS A 379 33.01 18.25 24.95
C LYS A 379 32.24 19.42 24.35
N SER A 380 31.33 19.17 23.42
CA SER A 380 30.46 20.21 22.83
C SER A 380 29.61 20.92 23.88
N ASP A 381 29.02 20.17 24.82
CA ASP A 381 28.18 20.72 25.88
C ASP A 381 29.01 21.56 26.88
N LEU A 382 30.27 21.20 27.12
CA LEU A 382 31.21 21.97 27.95
C LEU A 382 31.66 23.27 27.28
N ASP A 383 31.98 23.23 25.99
CA ASP A 383 32.40 24.42 25.23
C ASP A 383 31.27 25.47 25.13
N ASP A 384 30.02 25.01 25.00
CA ASP A 384 28.86 25.91 25.00
C ASP A 384 28.53 26.46 26.40
N PHE A 385 28.81 25.68 27.46
CA PHE A 385 28.73 26.15 28.84
C PHE A 385 29.79 27.22 29.16
N ASP A 386 31.03 27.05 28.70
CA ASP A 386 32.11 28.01 28.91
C ASP A 386 31.85 29.33 28.15
N LYS A 387 31.30 29.27 26.93
CA LYS A 387 30.85 30.48 26.21
C LYS A 387 29.77 31.25 26.97
N LEU A 388 28.86 30.56 27.66
CA LEU A 388 27.83 31.20 28.48
C LEU A 388 28.40 31.87 29.73
N LEU A 389 29.49 31.33 30.29
CA LEU A 389 30.21 31.96 31.39
C LEU A 389 30.97 33.21 30.93
N GLU A 390 31.70 33.14 29.81
CA GLU A 390 32.41 34.29 29.25
C GLU A 390 31.48 35.42 28.80
N ALA A 391 30.31 35.08 28.27
CA ALA A 391 29.29 36.06 27.90
C ALA A 391 28.73 36.79 29.14
N LYS A 392 28.59 36.06 30.26
CA LYS A 392 28.08 36.62 31.52
C LYS A 392 29.11 37.50 32.24
N ASP A 393 30.40 37.19 32.12
CA ASP A 393 31.48 38.00 32.72
C ASP A 393 31.69 39.33 31.98
N LYS A 394 31.48 39.37 30.65
CA LYS A 394 31.60 40.60 29.84
C LYS A 394 30.52 41.65 30.13
N ASP A 395 29.36 41.25 30.65
CA ASP A 395 28.28 42.18 31.00
C ASP A 395 28.41 42.78 32.43
N SER A 396 29.49 42.47 33.16
CA SER A 396 29.61 42.79 34.60
C SER A 396 30.61 43.89 34.99
N LEU A 397 31.23 44.62 34.06
CA LEU A 397 32.17 45.70 34.40
C LEU A 397 31.80 47.05 33.76
N PRO A 398 31.36 48.06 34.55
CA PRO A 398 31.33 49.44 34.08
C PRO A 398 32.75 50.03 34.08
N PRO A 399 33.08 50.97 33.16
CA PRO A 399 34.38 51.62 33.15
C PRO A 399 34.46 52.62 34.32
N PHE A 400 35.34 52.38 35.29
CA PHE A 400 35.78 53.43 36.20
C PHE A 400 36.93 54.22 35.56
N SER A 401 36.69 55.53 35.49
CA SER A 401 37.59 56.62 35.09
C SER A 401 38.87 56.70 35.91
#